data_AF-A0A954SYT1-F1
#
_entry.id   AF-A0A954SYT1-F1
#
_cell.length_a   1.000
_cell.length_b   1.000
_cell.length_c   1.000
_cell.angle_alpha   90.00
_cell.angle_beta   90.00
_cell.angle_gamma   90.00
#
_symmetry.space_group_name_H-M   'P 1'
#
loop_
_entity.id
_entity.type
_entity.pdbx_description
1 polymer ?
#
loop_
_entity_poly.entity_id
_entity_poly.type
_entity_poly.pdbx_seq_one_letter_code
_entity_poly.pdbx_strand_id
1 'polypeptide(L)'
;IGVVHTDFATPQEVADASGRNESAFGVTIDPLGRIIAVGQREAAPVVDFAVARYLPDGTLDGSFGSGGTLRIDTGSSDSANEVVVDGNGKIVFVGRGASIVRLNDDGSFDTSFGGGDGVVSGSFFEFLDVVLQDDGKLITSGRNGHAGVFRFNTDGSLDTTFGTAGGVSVDISGRGNDTARGVALQADGKMVFVGVAPNEDDPAPQNIIGLARLLGDNIPPTINGLNFDVVENLSSIGMVTAADDDLPEDALTFSITGDGADDPLFTITADGALSFLAAPDYENPLDVNGDNTYEVEVRVTDNVGASAVATMTVNVLNQIATISGTVFVDVDGDGLFDGGTETALDGVTVELLDSANSVLATDVTELGGVYAFTVDNELGTYRIRESQPTGVDDGAAILGNAGGTVISSNEMEVTLVGDDASDYDFTEVGQAIQAGDTATIGFWQNKHGQSMISQGGPALVSWLNANFGNIFGSTLTDGSGGDDAAEVASFYKNEFFKKKLTGTSKVDAQFMATALATFFTSSDLSGGNVAAGYGFNVTETGIGTKVLNVGTNGAAFGVVDNTNMTIMSLLLATNSLTDNDGVLNNDNDGYSHVYDVDGDGDLDEYELSLRAMANTIYSTLNEQGDI
;
A
#
# COMPACT_ATOMS: atom_id res chain seq x y z
N ILE A 1 -67.89 14.66 14.27
CA ILE A 1 -69.07 14.86 15.15
C ILE A 1 -68.95 13.79 16.22
N GLY A 2 -68.53 14.14 17.43
CA GLY A 2 -68.52 13.20 18.55
C GLY A 2 -69.96 12.99 19.00
N VAL A 3 -70.41 11.74 19.04
CA VAL A 3 -71.66 11.34 19.69
C VAL A 3 -71.24 10.60 20.95
N VAL A 4 -71.80 10.95 22.11
CA VAL A 4 -71.54 10.23 23.36
C VAL A 4 -71.98 8.77 23.17
N HIS A 5 -71.09 7.82 23.44
CA HIS A 5 -71.37 6.40 23.29
C HIS A 5 -72.42 5.97 24.32
N THR A 6 -73.64 5.67 23.87
CA THR A 6 -74.79 5.44 24.76
C THR A 6 -74.75 4.11 25.51
N ASP A 7 -73.87 3.19 25.10
CA ASP A 7 -73.68 1.88 25.73
C ASP A 7 -72.49 1.88 26.71
N PHE A 8 -71.81 3.02 26.88
CA PHE A 8 -70.87 3.19 27.99
C PHE A 8 -71.68 3.30 29.29
N ALA A 9 -71.34 2.51 30.30
CA ALA A 9 -72.12 2.43 31.53
C ALA A 9 -72.41 3.83 32.12
N THR A 10 -73.61 4.02 32.69
CA THR A 10 -73.93 5.26 33.43
C THR A 10 -72.85 5.50 34.48
N PRO A 11 -72.35 6.75 34.66
CA PRO A 11 -71.23 7.04 35.56
C PRO A 11 -71.44 6.36 36.91
N GLN A 12 -70.59 5.38 37.23
CA GLN A 12 -70.56 4.80 38.56
C GLN A 12 -69.83 5.82 39.43
N GLU A 13 -70.56 6.48 40.32
CA GLU A 13 -69.97 7.40 41.28
C GLU A 13 -68.98 6.61 42.14
N VAL A 14 -67.70 6.99 42.12
CA VAL A 14 -66.65 6.42 42.99
C VAL A 14 -66.82 6.90 44.44
N ALA A 15 -67.92 7.60 44.75
CA ALA A 15 -68.28 7.98 46.09
C ALA A 15 -68.40 6.73 46.98
N ASP A 16 -67.37 6.48 47.78
CA ASP A 16 -67.54 5.67 48.96
C ASP A 16 -68.62 6.33 49.85
N ALA A 17 -69.20 5.55 50.76
CA ALA A 17 -70.27 6.04 51.64
C ALA A 17 -69.86 7.21 52.58
N SER A 18 -68.67 7.80 52.42
CA SER A 18 -68.14 8.89 53.24
C SER A 18 -68.31 10.30 52.67
N GLY A 19 -68.81 10.47 51.44
CA GLY A 19 -69.23 11.76 50.87
C GLY A 19 -68.10 12.78 50.67
N ARG A 20 -66.91 12.32 50.26
CA ARG A 20 -65.70 13.16 50.08
C ARG A 20 -65.48 13.52 48.61
N ASN A 21 -64.75 14.61 48.36
CA ASN A 21 -64.40 15.03 47.01
C ASN A 21 -63.26 14.16 46.45
N GLU A 22 -63.44 13.72 45.21
CA GLU A 22 -62.45 12.98 44.43
C GLU A 22 -62.28 13.69 43.09
N SER A 23 -61.04 13.87 42.66
CA SER A 23 -60.71 14.50 41.37
C SER A 23 -59.78 13.56 40.61
N ALA A 24 -60.06 13.35 39.32
CA ALA A 24 -59.16 12.67 38.39
C ALA A 24 -58.45 13.70 37.52
N PHE A 25 -57.16 13.52 37.30
CA PHE A 25 -56.31 14.42 36.52
C PHE A 25 -55.68 13.72 35.32
N GLY A 26 -55.27 12.46 35.48
CA GLY A 26 -54.71 11.62 34.40
C GLY A 26 -55.64 10.48 34.02
N VAL A 27 -55.62 10.09 32.74
CA VAL A 27 -56.37 8.93 32.23
C VAL A 27 -55.61 8.25 31.10
N THR A 28 -55.57 6.92 31.12
CA THR A 28 -54.97 6.13 30.05
C THR A 28 -55.77 4.86 29.76
N ILE A 29 -55.47 4.24 28.62
CA ILE A 29 -56.11 2.99 28.17
C ILE A 29 -55.00 1.98 27.92
N ASP A 30 -55.11 0.80 28.51
CA ASP A 30 -54.13 -0.26 28.33
C ASP A 30 -54.38 -1.09 27.06
N PRO A 31 -53.48 -2.02 26.68
CA PRO A 31 -53.65 -2.87 25.49
C PRO A 31 -54.89 -3.77 25.49
N LEU A 32 -55.51 -4.02 26.66
CA LEU A 32 -56.74 -4.79 26.80
C LEU A 32 -57.99 -3.90 26.69
N GLY A 33 -57.82 -2.59 26.51
CA GLY A 33 -58.89 -1.60 26.43
C GLY A 33 -59.45 -1.18 27.79
N ARG A 34 -58.83 -1.58 28.91
CA ARG A 34 -59.24 -1.14 30.24
C ARG A 34 -58.79 0.31 30.44
N ILE A 35 -59.59 1.08 31.16
CA ILE A 35 -59.39 2.52 31.38
C ILE A 35 -58.86 2.73 32.80
N ILE A 36 -57.72 3.39 32.94
CA ILE A 36 -57.13 3.72 34.24
C ILE A 36 -57.25 5.23 34.43
N ALA A 37 -57.81 5.66 35.55
CA ALA A 37 -57.87 7.06 35.95
C ALA A 37 -57.12 7.26 37.26
N VAL A 38 -56.30 8.31 37.32
CA VAL A 38 -55.54 8.68 38.51
C VAL A 38 -55.85 10.11 38.93
N GLY A 39 -55.72 10.38 40.23
CA GLY A 39 -55.82 11.72 40.75
C GLY A 39 -55.67 11.75 42.26
N GLN A 40 -56.63 12.38 42.92
CA GLN A 40 -56.56 12.62 44.35
C GLN A 40 -57.90 12.33 45.03
N ARG A 41 -57.79 11.98 46.31
CA ARG A 41 -58.92 11.81 47.22
C ARG A 41 -58.72 12.64 48.47
N GLU A 42 -59.67 13.55 48.75
CA GLU A 42 -59.60 14.41 49.93
C GLU A 42 -59.94 13.60 51.19
N ALA A 43 -58.96 13.40 52.09
CA ALA A 43 -59.15 12.72 53.38
C ALA A 43 -58.65 13.60 54.53
N ALA A 44 -59.39 14.65 54.90
CA ALA A 44 -58.99 15.61 55.94
C ALA A 44 -58.31 14.93 57.16
N PRO A 45 -57.05 15.30 57.50
CA PRO A 45 -56.30 16.48 57.06
C PRO A 45 -55.35 16.29 55.86
N VAL A 46 -55.30 15.12 55.22
CA VAL A 46 -54.32 14.78 54.16
C VAL A 46 -55.05 14.41 52.86
N VAL A 47 -54.44 14.69 51.71
CA VAL A 47 -54.95 14.26 50.41
C VAL A 47 -54.11 13.07 49.99
N ASP A 48 -54.72 12.00 49.48
CA ASP A 48 -53.98 10.80 49.07
C ASP A 48 -54.20 10.51 47.59
N PHE A 49 -53.29 9.74 46.99
CA PHE A 49 -53.47 9.26 45.62
C PHE A 49 -54.72 8.40 45.51
N ALA A 50 -55.47 8.61 44.42
CA ALA A 50 -56.61 7.80 44.04
C ALA A 50 -56.36 7.20 42.66
N VAL A 51 -56.59 5.88 42.53
CA VAL A 51 -56.52 5.16 41.26
C VAL A 51 -57.80 4.37 41.09
N ALA A 52 -58.42 4.45 39.91
CA ALA A 52 -59.57 3.64 39.54
C ALA A 52 -59.32 2.97 38.20
N ARG A 53 -59.73 1.70 38.07
CA ARG A 53 -59.71 0.97 36.81
C ARG A 53 -61.12 0.57 36.39
N TYR A 54 -61.42 0.79 35.12
CA TYR A 54 -62.68 0.44 34.48
C TYR A 54 -62.43 -0.55 33.33
N LEU A 55 -63.41 -1.39 33.06
CA LEU A 55 -63.47 -2.22 31.87
C LEU A 55 -63.76 -1.36 30.61
N PRO A 56 -63.55 -1.90 29.39
CA PRO A 56 -63.82 -1.16 28.15
C PRO A 56 -65.26 -0.62 28.03
N ASP A 57 -66.21 -1.23 28.76
CA ASP A 57 -67.62 -0.81 28.81
C ASP A 57 -67.91 0.31 29.83
N GLY A 58 -66.89 0.77 30.57
CA GLY A 58 -66.99 1.82 31.58
C GLY A 58 -67.42 1.36 32.97
N THR A 59 -67.61 0.06 33.20
CA THR A 59 -67.87 -0.48 34.54
C THR A 59 -66.59 -0.62 35.35
N LEU A 60 -66.65 -0.51 36.68
CA LEU A 60 -65.46 -0.71 37.54
C LEU A 60 -64.92 -2.14 37.42
N ASP A 61 -63.61 -2.27 37.25
CA ASP A 61 -62.94 -3.55 37.18
C ASP A 61 -62.72 -4.14 38.58
N GLY A 62 -63.63 -5.02 39.01
CA GLY A 62 -63.56 -5.64 40.33
C GLY A 62 -62.30 -6.46 40.62
N SER A 63 -61.46 -6.77 39.62
CA SER A 63 -60.17 -7.46 39.81
C SER A 63 -59.04 -6.53 40.27
N PHE A 64 -59.23 -5.21 40.21
CA PHE A 64 -58.24 -4.21 40.57
C PHE A 64 -58.43 -3.68 41.99
N GLY A 65 -57.37 -3.70 42.81
CA GLY A 65 -57.37 -3.12 44.15
C GLY A 65 -58.56 -3.60 45.01
N SER A 66 -59.26 -2.66 45.63
CA SER A 66 -60.48 -2.91 46.38
C SER A 66 -61.72 -2.61 45.54
N GLY A 67 -62.09 -3.53 44.65
CA GLY A 67 -63.33 -3.45 43.87
C GLY A 67 -63.29 -2.40 42.75
N GLY A 68 -62.16 -2.27 42.08
CA GLY A 68 -61.93 -1.32 40.97
C GLY A 68 -61.24 -0.03 41.39
N THR A 69 -60.92 0.14 42.67
CA THR A 69 -60.31 1.36 43.20
C THR A 69 -59.16 1.07 44.15
N LEU A 70 -58.22 2.00 44.25
CA LEU A 70 -57.06 1.94 45.12
C LEU A 70 -56.77 3.33 45.69
N ARG A 71 -56.49 3.38 46.99
CA ARG A 71 -56.00 4.56 47.70
C ARG A 71 -54.57 4.29 48.16
N ILE A 72 -53.67 5.21 47.86
CA ILE A 72 -52.26 5.11 48.24
C ILE A 72 -51.90 6.35 49.06
N ASP A 73 -51.50 6.12 50.31
CA ASP A 73 -51.01 7.12 51.26
C ASP A 73 -49.50 6.93 51.39
N THR A 74 -48.71 7.91 50.95
CA THR A 74 -47.24 7.89 51.07
C THR A 74 -46.74 8.72 52.26
N GLY A 75 -47.62 9.12 53.16
CA GLY A 75 -47.33 9.87 54.38
C GLY A 75 -47.32 11.40 54.19
N SER A 76 -47.74 11.91 53.03
CA SER A 76 -47.77 13.33 52.67
C SER A 76 -49.08 13.68 51.95
N SER A 77 -49.28 14.94 51.55
CA SER A 77 -50.40 15.25 50.65
C SER A 77 -50.03 14.92 49.21
N ASP A 78 -50.75 13.95 48.66
CA ASP A 78 -50.41 13.26 47.44
C ASP A 78 -51.48 13.48 46.35
N SER A 79 -51.04 13.74 45.12
CA SER A 79 -51.94 13.94 43.97
C SER A 79 -51.28 13.49 42.67
N ALA A 80 -51.92 12.57 41.95
CA ALA A 80 -51.39 12.06 40.68
C ALA A 80 -51.80 12.99 39.53
N ASN A 81 -50.84 13.39 38.71
CA ASN A 81 -51.05 14.31 37.59
C ASN A 81 -51.28 13.54 36.28
N GLU A 82 -50.50 12.50 36.01
CA GLU A 82 -50.55 11.76 34.75
C GLU A 82 -50.25 10.26 34.95
N VAL A 83 -50.75 9.40 34.05
CA VAL A 83 -50.60 7.95 34.13
C VAL A 83 -50.30 7.31 32.77
N VAL A 84 -49.39 6.35 32.77
CA VAL A 84 -49.08 5.49 31.62
C VAL A 84 -49.15 4.02 32.02
N VAL A 85 -49.35 3.15 31.02
CA VAL A 85 -49.33 1.70 31.20
C VAL A 85 -48.35 1.08 30.21
N ASP A 86 -47.48 0.19 30.69
CA ASP A 86 -46.55 -0.53 29.83
C ASP A 86 -47.21 -1.75 29.14
N GLY A 87 -46.50 -2.35 28.18
CA GLY A 87 -46.98 -3.53 27.45
C GLY A 87 -47.23 -4.78 28.32
N ASN A 88 -46.72 -4.79 29.56
CA ASN A 88 -46.90 -5.86 30.54
C ASN A 88 -48.03 -5.57 31.54
N GLY A 89 -48.76 -4.46 31.37
CA GLY A 89 -49.84 -4.05 32.27
C GLY A 89 -49.37 -3.38 33.57
N LYS A 90 -48.10 -2.96 33.66
CA LYS A 90 -47.65 -2.14 34.79
C LYS A 90 -48.21 -0.74 34.65
N ILE A 91 -48.78 -0.23 35.74
CA ILE A 91 -49.40 1.10 35.79
C ILE A 91 -48.41 2.02 36.47
N VAL A 92 -47.97 3.07 35.78
CA VAL A 92 -47.04 4.07 36.31
C VAL A 92 -47.74 5.42 36.32
N PHE A 93 -47.72 6.11 37.45
CA PHE A 93 -48.21 7.47 37.54
C PHE A 93 -47.24 8.37 38.27
N VAL A 94 -47.33 9.65 37.96
CA VAL A 94 -46.46 10.69 38.51
C VAL A 94 -47.28 11.78 39.16
N GLY A 95 -46.67 12.52 40.09
CA GLY A 95 -47.37 13.61 40.76
C GLY A 95 -46.63 14.19 41.95
N ARG A 96 -47.40 14.79 42.85
CA ARG A 96 -46.91 15.34 44.12
C ARG A 96 -47.01 14.28 45.20
N GLY A 97 -46.04 14.21 46.11
CA GLY A 97 -46.14 13.45 47.36
C GLY A 97 -45.56 12.02 47.34
N ALA A 98 -45.26 11.48 46.15
CA ALA A 98 -44.19 10.50 45.91
C ALA A 98 -43.97 10.42 44.39
N SER A 99 -42.82 10.88 43.91
CA SER A 99 -42.68 11.46 42.58
C SER A 99 -42.99 10.48 41.42
N ILE A 100 -42.74 9.18 41.56
CA ILE A 100 -43.21 8.18 40.58
C ILE A 100 -43.66 6.93 41.33
N VAL A 101 -44.85 6.42 41.03
CA VAL A 101 -45.37 5.17 41.62
C VAL A 101 -45.61 4.15 40.51
N ARG A 102 -45.20 2.90 40.72
CA ARG A 102 -45.49 1.79 39.83
C ARG A 102 -46.27 0.67 40.52
N LEU A 103 -47.36 0.27 39.89
CA LEU A 103 -48.23 -0.81 40.31
C LEU A 103 -48.20 -1.96 39.30
N ASN A 104 -48.47 -3.16 39.81
CA ASN A 104 -48.79 -4.33 39.01
C ASN A 104 -50.21 -4.24 38.44
N ASP A 105 -50.54 -5.15 37.53
CA ASP A 105 -51.86 -5.21 36.89
C ASP A 105 -53.01 -5.49 37.86
N ASP A 106 -52.76 -5.96 39.08
CA ASP A 106 -53.81 -6.14 40.11
C ASP A 106 -53.95 -4.93 41.05
N GLY A 107 -53.11 -3.91 40.87
CA GLY A 107 -53.04 -2.73 41.74
C GLY A 107 -52.12 -2.88 42.96
N SER A 108 -51.43 -4.01 43.12
CA SER A 108 -50.36 -4.13 44.13
C SER A 108 -49.10 -3.35 43.72
N PHE A 109 -48.30 -2.89 44.69
CA PHE A 109 -47.03 -2.20 44.38
C PHE A 109 -46.04 -3.10 43.66
N ASP A 110 -45.33 -2.56 42.68
CA ASP A 110 -44.27 -3.28 41.98
C ASP A 110 -42.96 -3.24 42.78
N THR A 111 -42.66 -4.33 43.48
CA THR A 111 -41.45 -4.44 44.31
C THR A 111 -40.14 -4.54 43.52
N SER A 112 -40.18 -4.49 42.18
CA SER A 112 -38.97 -4.36 41.35
C SER A 112 -38.58 -2.90 41.07
N PHE A 113 -39.39 -1.94 41.51
CA PHE A 113 -39.26 -0.52 41.20
C PHE A 113 -38.97 0.31 42.46
N GLY A 114 -38.29 1.44 42.29
CA GLY A 114 -38.11 2.43 43.38
C GLY A 114 -37.21 1.96 44.53
N GLY A 115 -36.43 0.90 44.33
CA GLY A 115 -35.63 0.29 45.40
C GLY A 115 -36.39 -0.76 46.23
N GLY A 116 -37.61 -1.14 45.81
CA GLY A 116 -38.29 -2.33 46.30
C GLY A 116 -39.71 -2.10 46.84
N ASP A 117 -40.13 -0.85 46.96
CA ASP A 117 -41.45 -0.46 47.50
C ASP A 117 -42.43 0.00 46.40
N GLY A 118 -42.00 0.03 45.14
CA GLY A 118 -42.81 0.51 44.02
C GLY A 118 -42.87 2.03 43.90
N VAL A 119 -42.03 2.76 44.64
CA VAL A 119 -42.11 4.21 44.74
C VAL A 119 -40.74 4.87 44.57
N VAL A 120 -40.61 5.77 43.58
CA VAL A 120 -39.44 6.64 43.46
C VAL A 120 -39.71 7.93 44.23
N SER A 121 -38.97 8.10 45.32
CA SER A 121 -38.94 9.32 46.12
C SER A 121 -37.64 10.09 45.86
N GLY A 122 -37.69 11.42 45.77
CA GLY A 122 -36.49 12.25 45.55
C GLY A 122 -36.70 13.72 45.87
N SER A 123 -35.66 14.55 45.66
CA SER A 123 -35.71 16.01 45.85
C SER A 123 -36.49 16.76 44.76
N PHE A 124 -37.23 16.05 43.91
CA PHE A 124 -38.07 16.63 42.87
C PHE A 124 -39.32 17.23 43.48
N PHE A 125 -39.68 18.45 43.10
CA PHE A 125 -40.84 19.13 43.70
C PHE A 125 -42.16 18.54 43.23
N GLU A 126 -42.28 18.25 41.93
CA GLU A 126 -43.48 17.72 41.30
C GLU A 126 -43.18 17.29 39.86
N PHE A 127 -43.72 16.15 39.43
CA PHE A 127 -43.82 15.78 38.01
C PHE A 127 -45.24 16.01 37.52
N LEU A 128 -45.37 16.57 36.32
CA LEU A 128 -46.63 17.01 35.73
C LEU A 128 -47.08 16.12 34.57
N ASP A 129 -46.14 15.46 33.90
CA ASP A 129 -46.42 14.56 32.78
C ASP A 129 -45.41 13.40 32.79
N VAL A 130 -45.83 12.26 32.25
CA VAL A 130 -44.99 11.07 32.07
C VAL A 130 -45.33 10.38 30.76
N VAL A 131 -44.30 9.98 30.02
CA VAL A 131 -44.41 9.15 28.81
C VAL A 131 -43.47 7.96 28.90
N LEU A 132 -43.85 6.87 28.23
CA LEU A 132 -43.11 5.61 28.21
C LEU A 132 -42.39 5.45 26.87
N GLN A 133 -41.08 5.22 26.91
CA GLN A 133 -40.29 4.85 25.73
C GLN A 133 -40.45 3.35 25.40
N ASP A 134 -40.17 2.97 24.16
CA ASP A 134 -40.29 1.58 23.69
C ASP A 134 -39.37 0.60 24.45
N ASP A 135 -38.25 1.09 25.00
CA ASP A 135 -37.32 0.33 25.84
C ASP A 135 -37.79 0.18 27.30
N GLY A 136 -38.94 0.76 27.65
CA GLY A 136 -39.54 0.73 28.99
C GLY A 136 -39.05 1.82 29.94
N LYS A 137 -38.13 2.71 29.50
CA LYS A 137 -37.73 3.88 30.28
C LYS A 137 -38.86 4.91 30.35
N LEU A 138 -38.86 5.69 31.43
CA LEU A 138 -39.85 6.73 31.67
C LEU A 138 -39.23 8.10 31.44
N ILE A 139 -39.93 8.96 30.70
CA ILE A 139 -39.60 10.38 30.57
C ILE A 139 -40.63 11.16 31.37
N THR A 140 -40.19 11.96 32.33
CA THR A 140 -41.06 12.82 33.11
C THR A 140 -40.76 14.29 32.86
N SER A 141 -41.79 15.14 32.93
CA SER A 141 -41.62 16.59 32.93
C SER A 141 -42.06 17.17 34.28
N GLY A 142 -41.41 18.24 34.74
CA GLY A 142 -41.79 18.83 36.01
C GLY A 142 -40.91 19.98 36.50
N ARG A 143 -40.84 20.11 37.82
CA ARG A 143 -40.17 21.21 38.53
C ARG A 143 -39.01 20.72 39.38
N ASN A 144 -37.83 21.30 39.15
CA ASN A 144 -36.68 21.15 40.03
C ASN A 144 -35.79 22.42 40.04
N GLY A 145 -36.36 23.56 40.44
CA GLY A 145 -35.72 24.89 40.35
C GLY A 145 -35.88 25.57 38.97
N HIS A 146 -35.88 24.79 37.90
CA HIS A 146 -36.26 25.19 36.52
C HIS A 146 -37.16 24.13 35.87
N ALA A 147 -37.60 24.38 34.63
CA ALA A 147 -38.35 23.42 33.82
C ALA A 147 -37.43 22.24 33.47
N GLY A 148 -37.74 21.06 33.99
CA GLY A 148 -36.91 19.87 33.83
C GLY A 148 -37.63 18.75 33.11
N VAL A 149 -36.90 18.08 32.21
CA VAL A 149 -37.26 16.77 31.66
C VAL A 149 -36.26 15.74 32.19
N PHE A 150 -36.73 14.65 32.77
CA PHE A 150 -35.89 13.63 33.41
C PHE A 150 -36.16 12.26 32.84
N ARG A 151 -35.14 11.41 32.75
CA ARG A 151 -35.29 10.02 32.31
C ARG A 151 -35.01 9.06 33.44
N PHE A 152 -35.87 8.06 33.61
CA PHE A 152 -35.74 7.00 34.59
C PHE A 152 -35.66 5.64 33.90
N ASN A 153 -34.78 4.79 34.42
CA ASN A 153 -34.64 3.40 34.00
C ASN A 153 -35.88 2.58 34.36
N THR A 154 -35.98 1.37 33.80
CA THR A 154 -37.07 0.42 34.05
C THR A 154 -37.17 -0.06 35.51
N ASP A 155 -36.15 0.16 36.34
CA ASP A 155 -36.16 -0.11 37.79
C ASP A 155 -36.51 1.15 38.63
N GLY A 156 -36.70 2.30 37.98
CA GLY A 156 -37.00 3.58 38.63
C GLY A 156 -35.78 4.37 39.09
N SER A 157 -34.56 3.87 38.84
CA SER A 157 -33.35 4.68 39.03
C SER A 157 -33.26 5.80 37.99
N LEU A 158 -32.69 6.95 38.36
CA LEU A 158 -32.47 8.05 37.42
C LEU A 158 -31.42 7.65 36.38
N ASP A 159 -31.71 7.83 35.10
CA ASP A 159 -30.79 7.49 34.02
C ASP A 159 -29.77 8.61 33.81
N THR A 160 -28.60 8.49 34.44
CA THR A 160 -27.55 9.52 34.38
C THR A 160 -26.93 9.71 33.00
N THR A 161 -27.23 8.86 32.01
CA THR A 161 -26.78 9.03 30.62
C THR A 161 -27.65 10.02 29.84
N PHE A 162 -28.80 10.41 30.39
CA PHE A 162 -29.69 11.39 29.76
C PHE A 162 -29.34 12.82 30.18
N GLY A 163 -28.99 13.67 29.22
CA GLY A 163 -28.64 15.07 29.49
C GLY A 163 -27.52 15.21 30.52
N THR A 164 -27.64 16.16 31.44
CA THR A 164 -26.67 16.34 32.54
C THR A 164 -27.22 15.74 33.82
N ALA A 165 -26.56 14.69 34.33
CA ALA A 165 -26.94 14.00 35.57
C ALA A 165 -28.39 13.46 35.57
N GLY A 166 -28.89 13.03 34.41
CA GLY A 166 -30.18 12.37 34.24
C GLY A 166 -31.38 13.27 33.96
N GLY A 167 -31.14 14.55 33.69
CA GLY A 167 -32.16 15.45 33.20
C GLY A 167 -31.62 16.54 32.29
N VAL A 168 -32.55 17.16 31.56
CA VAL A 168 -32.33 18.38 30.81
C VAL A 168 -33.12 19.50 31.46
N SER A 169 -32.42 20.53 31.92
CA SER A 169 -33.03 21.76 32.41
C SER A 169 -33.11 22.74 31.25
N VAL A 170 -34.32 23.25 30.97
CA VAL A 170 -34.50 24.28 29.96
C VAL A 170 -34.95 25.57 30.62
N ASP A 171 -34.14 26.60 30.42
CA ASP A 171 -34.45 27.96 30.83
C ASP A 171 -35.32 28.62 29.75
N ILE A 172 -36.61 28.78 30.04
CA ILE A 172 -37.62 29.28 29.11
C ILE A 172 -37.61 30.83 29.11
N SER A 173 -37.35 31.47 30.25
CA SER A 173 -37.40 32.93 30.42
C SER A 173 -36.04 33.59 30.58
N GLY A 174 -34.97 32.84 30.81
CA GLY A 174 -33.64 33.35 31.17
C GLY A 174 -33.48 33.69 32.65
N ARG A 175 -34.56 33.62 33.46
CA ARG A 175 -34.64 33.98 34.89
C ARG A 175 -35.84 33.33 35.58
N GLY A 176 -35.62 32.70 36.74
CA GLY A 176 -36.70 32.32 37.67
C GLY A 176 -37.11 30.83 37.64
N ASN A 177 -38.24 30.52 38.28
CA ASN A 177 -38.77 29.16 38.44
C ASN A 177 -39.65 28.75 37.25
N ASP A 178 -39.06 28.10 36.27
CA ASP A 178 -39.78 27.59 35.10
C ASP A 178 -40.45 26.25 35.38
N THR A 179 -41.47 25.91 34.58
CA THR A 179 -42.21 24.65 34.71
C THR A 179 -42.35 23.95 33.37
N ALA A 180 -41.78 22.75 33.23
CA ALA A 180 -42.13 21.85 32.13
C ALA A 180 -43.46 21.17 32.47
N ARG A 181 -44.45 21.28 31.57
CA ARG A 181 -45.83 20.82 31.80
C ARG A 181 -46.20 19.57 31.02
N GLY A 182 -45.63 19.39 29.84
CA GLY A 182 -45.97 18.28 28.97
C GLY A 182 -44.78 17.83 28.15
N VAL A 183 -44.72 16.55 27.85
CA VAL A 183 -43.69 15.91 27.03
C VAL A 183 -44.35 14.91 26.08
N ALA A 184 -43.85 14.84 24.85
CA ALA A 184 -44.32 13.91 23.84
C ALA A 184 -43.13 13.25 23.15
N LEU A 185 -43.21 11.93 22.98
CA LEU A 185 -42.23 11.16 22.22
C LEU A 185 -42.56 11.22 20.73
N GLN A 186 -41.53 11.40 19.92
CA GLN A 186 -41.58 11.28 18.48
C GLN A 186 -41.19 9.84 18.08
N ALA A 187 -41.65 9.38 16.92
CA ALA A 187 -41.36 8.03 16.42
C ALA A 187 -39.86 7.80 16.11
N ASP A 188 -39.07 8.86 15.99
CA ASP A 188 -37.61 8.83 15.80
C ASP A 188 -36.83 8.87 17.12
N GLY A 189 -37.50 8.69 18.27
CA GLY A 189 -36.88 8.69 19.60
C GLY A 189 -36.61 10.08 20.19
N LYS A 190 -36.83 11.16 19.41
CA LYS A 190 -36.72 12.54 19.91
C LYS A 190 -37.91 12.89 20.79
N MET A 191 -37.75 13.94 21.59
CA MET A 191 -38.78 14.41 22.51
C MET A 191 -39.14 15.86 22.22
N VAL A 192 -40.42 16.19 22.35
CA VAL A 192 -40.90 17.57 22.36
C VAL A 192 -41.51 17.85 23.71
N PHE A 193 -41.17 18.98 24.33
CA PHE A 193 -41.78 19.37 25.58
C PHE A 193 -42.30 20.80 25.52
N VAL A 194 -43.32 21.06 26.34
CA VAL A 194 -43.96 22.37 26.53
C VAL A 194 -43.85 22.80 27.98
N GLY A 195 -43.69 24.09 28.19
CA GLY A 195 -43.56 24.64 29.53
C GLY A 195 -44.10 26.05 29.66
N VAL A 196 -44.07 26.55 30.89
CA VAL A 196 -44.50 27.90 31.22
C VAL A 196 -43.49 28.56 32.15
N ALA A 197 -43.23 29.84 31.91
CA ALA A 197 -42.40 30.68 32.76
C ALA A 197 -43.13 32.01 33.09
N PRO A 198 -42.96 32.57 34.29
CA PRO A 198 -43.45 33.91 34.59
C PRO A 198 -42.65 34.95 33.79
N ASN A 199 -43.31 35.89 33.12
CA ASN A 199 -42.67 37.05 32.54
C ASN A 199 -42.40 38.07 33.65
N GLU A 200 -41.18 38.04 34.22
CA GLU A 200 -40.80 38.93 35.32
C GLU A 200 -40.51 40.38 34.86
N ASP A 201 -40.49 40.66 33.55
CA ASP A 201 -40.27 42.01 32.99
C ASP A 201 -41.58 42.83 32.81
N ASP A 202 -42.76 42.22 33.01
CA ASP A 202 -44.06 42.90 32.92
C ASP A 202 -44.55 43.32 34.33
N PRO A 203 -44.87 44.61 34.58
CA PRO A 203 -45.50 45.05 35.84
C PRO A 203 -46.84 44.36 36.13
N ALA A 204 -47.43 43.66 35.16
CA ALA A 204 -48.45 42.64 35.35
C ALA A 204 -47.93 41.29 34.81
N PRO A 205 -47.39 40.39 35.66
CA PRO A 205 -46.68 39.20 35.17
C PRO A 205 -47.59 38.33 34.31
N GLN A 206 -47.25 38.22 33.02
CA GLN A 206 -47.91 37.30 32.09
C GLN A 206 -47.08 36.02 31.97
N ASN A 207 -47.74 34.87 31.80
CA ASN A 207 -47.04 33.61 31.60
C ASN A 207 -46.60 33.48 30.12
N ILE A 208 -45.32 33.13 29.88
CA ILE A 208 -44.79 32.81 28.55
C ILE A 208 -44.86 31.29 28.36
N ILE A 209 -45.24 30.84 27.15
CA ILE A 209 -45.22 29.43 26.77
C ILE A 209 -43.88 29.14 26.09
N GLY A 210 -43.16 28.13 26.59
CA GLY A 210 -41.98 27.56 25.96
C GLY A 210 -42.31 26.28 25.20
N LEU A 211 -41.67 26.08 24.05
CA LEU A 211 -41.67 24.84 23.29
C LEU A 211 -40.23 24.54 22.89
N ALA A 212 -39.73 23.36 23.20
CA ALA A 212 -38.42 22.92 22.76
C ALA A 212 -38.42 21.43 22.41
N ARG A 213 -37.45 21.05 21.58
CA ARG A 213 -37.19 19.68 21.17
C ARG A 213 -35.87 19.23 21.79
N LEU A 214 -35.86 18.05 22.39
CA LEU A 214 -34.65 17.37 22.85
C LEU A 214 -34.27 16.32 21.81
N LEU A 215 -33.01 16.41 21.37
CA LEU A 215 -32.33 15.31 20.68
C LEU A 215 -32.18 14.17 21.71
N GLY A 216 -32.26 12.92 21.27
CA GLY A 216 -32.41 11.76 22.15
C GLY A 216 -31.17 11.45 22.98
N ASP A 217 -30.64 10.24 22.85
CA ASP A 217 -29.33 9.90 23.41
C ASP A 217 -28.22 10.54 22.58
N ASN A 218 -27.14 10.98 23.25
CA ASN A 218 -25.91 11.39 22.58
C ASN A 218 -25.13 10.13 22.21
N ILE A 219 -25.02 9.84 20.92
CA ILE A 219 -24.48 8.59 20.39
C ILE A 219 -22.98 8.81 20.13
N PRO A 220 -22.07 7.92 20.62
CA PRO A 220 -20.66 8.06 20.29
C PRO A 220 -20.38 8.01 18.77
N PRO A 221 -19.43 8.81 18.27
CA PRO A 221 -19.01 8.74 16.87
C PRO A 221 -18.51 7.35 16.46
N THR A 222 -18.63 7.02 15.17
CA THR A 222 -18.07 5.79 14.57
C THR A 222 -16.80 6.11 13.78
N ILE A 223 -15.68 5.47 14.14
CA ILE A 223 -14.37 5.63 13.48
C ILE A 223 -14.30 4.73 12.24
N ASN A 224 -13.78 5.26 11.12
CA ASN A 224 -13.64 4.57 9.84
C ASN A 224 -12.16 4.47 9.43
N GLY A 225 -11.84 3.49 8.57
CA GLY A 225 -10.52 3.37 7.94
C GLY A 225 -9.42 3.01 8.92
N LEU A 226 -9.50 1.81 9.51
CA LEU A 226 -8.62 1.40 10.61
C LEU A 226 -7.23 0.93 10.17
N ASN A 227 -6.94 0.88 8.87
CA ASN A 227 -5.69 0.33 8.35
C ASN A 227 -5.01 1.31 7.38
N PHE A 228 -3.71 1.49 7.54
CA PHE A 228 -2.86 2.27 6.65
C PHE A 228 -1.65 1.44 6.23
N ASP A 229 -1.23 1.62 4.97
CA ASP A 229 0.06 1.13 4.48
C ASP A 229 0.91 2.35 4.14
N VAL A 230 2.12 2.41 4.69
CA VAL A 230 3.01 3.57 4.58
C VAL A 230 4.40 3.09 4.23
N VAL A 231 5.01 3.67 3.21
CA VAL A 231 6.40 3.39 2.88
C VAL A 231 7.28 3.98 3.98
N GLU A 232 8.36 3.29 4.34
CA GLU A 232 9.33 3.78 5.32
C GLU A 232 9.93 5.15 4.94
N ASN A 233 10.71 5.76 5.84
CA ASN A 233 11.29 7.09 5.66
C ASN A 233 10.27 8.25 5.52
N LEU A 234 8.96 7.96 5.61
CA LEU A 234 7.88 8.95 5.59
C LEU A 234 7.17 9.05 6.94
N SER A 235 7.09 10.26 7.50
CA SER A 235 6.35 10.47 8.75
C SER A 235 4.83 10.64 8.55
N SER A 236 4.37 10.99 7.34
CA SER A 236 2.94 11.23 7.08
C SER A 236 2.23 9.92 6.74
N ILE A 237 1.10 9.66 7.42
CA ILE A 237 0.34 8.41 7.26
C ILE A 237 -0.96 8.68 6.48
N GLY A 238 -1.84 9.51 7.04
CA GLY A 238 -3.13 9.79 6.43
C GLY A 238 -4.14 10.44 7.37
N MET A 239 -5.39 10.52 6.93
CA MET A 239 -6.50 11.05 7.71
C MET A 239 -7.30 9.91 8.33
N VAL A 240 -7.41 9.89 9.66
CA VAL A 240 -8.43 9.11 10.36
C VAL A 240 -9.75 9.85 10.22
N THR A 241 -10.80 9.13 9.84
CA THR A 241 -12.13 9.72 9.63
C THR A 241 -13.15 9.09 10.55
N ALA A 242 -14.20 9.83 10.86
CA ALA A 242 -15.31 9.35 11.68
C ALA A 242 -16.62 9.96 11.19
N ALA A 243 -17.73 9.34 11.56
CA ALA A 243 -19.08 9.81 11.30
C ALA A 243 -19.88 9.81 12.60
N ASP A 244 -20.84 10.72 12.70
CA ASP A 244 -21.76 10.82 13.83
C ASP A 244 -23.20 10.83 13.31
N ASP A 245 -24.08 10.10 13.99
CA ASP A 245 -25.49 9.99 13.63
C ASP A 245 -26.35 11.08 14.33
N ASP A 246 -25.78 11.82 15.27
CA ASP A 246 -26.45 12.95 15.93
C ASP A 246 -26.68 14.12 14.95
N LEU A 247 -27.87 14.74 15.06
CA LEU A 247 -28.30 15.84 14.17
C LEU A 247 -28.71 17.09 14.96
N PRO A 248 -28.15 18.28 14.64
CA PRO A 248 -27.22 18.58 13.54
C PRO A 248 -25.85 17.91 13.71
N GLU A 249 -25.13 17.68 12.60
CA GLU A 249 -23.80 17.05 12.62
C GLU A 249 -22.89 17.72 13.66
N ASP A 250 -22.35 16.90 14.56
CA ASP A 250 -21.46 17.38 15.61
C ASP A 250 -20.04 17.57 15.13
N ALA A 251 -19.34 18.50 15.78
CA ALA A 251 -17.94 18.73 15.53
C ALA A 251 -17.12 17.64 16.23
N LEU A 252 -16.33 16.88 15.46
CA LEU A 252 -15.51 15.78 15.97
C LEU A 252 -14.09 16.25 16.26
N THR A 253 -13.54 15.80 17.39
CA THR A 253 -12.15 16.04 17.80
C THR A 253 -11.43 14.72 17.98
N PHE A 254 -10.25 14.60 17.36
CA PHE A 254 -9.41 13.41 17.39
C PHE A 254 -8.24 13.57 18.38
N SER A 255 -7.85 12.48 19.05
CA SER A 255 -6.70 12.41 19.95
C SER A 255 -6.18 10.97 20.06
N ILE A 256 -4.89 10.78 20.31
CA ILE A 256 -4.32 9.48 20.71
C ILE A 256 -4.57 9.29 22.21
N THR A 257 -4.95 8.10 22.64
CA THR A 257 -5.27 7.82 24.05
C THR A 257 -4.03 7.81 24.95
N GLY A 258 -2.89 7.36 24.42
CA GLY A 258 -1.59 7.39 25.08
C GLY A 258 -1.34 6.20 26.01
N ASP A 259 -2.18 5.18 25.93
CA ASP A 259 -2.10 3.92 26.68
C ASP A 259 -1.69 2.72 25.81
N GLY A 260 -1.78 2.84 24.48
CA GLY A 260 -1.28 1.87 23.52
C GLY A 260 0.24 1.76 23.58
N ALA A 261 0.75 0.57 23.20
CA ALA A 261 2.17 0.26 23.24
C ALA A 261 2.98 1.14 22.28
N ASP A 262 2.45 1.36 21.08
CA ASP A 262 3.09 2.18 20.03
C ASP A 262 2.60 3.63 20.01
N ASP A 263 1.56 3.98 20.76
CA ASP A 263 1.01 5.35 20.87
C ASP A 263 2.09 6.45 21.01
N PRO A 264 3.16 6.28 21.81
CA PRO A 264 4.20 7.30 21.96
C PRO A 264 5.00 7.60 20.69
N LEU A 265 4.85 6.82 19.62
CA LEU A 265 5.52 6.99 18.32
C LEU A 265 4.73 7.87 17.35
N PHE A 266 3.49 8.24 17.70
CA PHE A 266 2.56 8.92 16.80
C PHE A 266 2.12 10.29 17.33
N THR A 267 1.60 11.10 16.41
CA THR A 267 0.84 12.30 16.70
C THR A 267 -0.38 12.36 15.79
N ILE A 268 -1.48 12.91 16.30
CA ILE A 268 -2.69 13.17 15.53
C ILE A 268 -3.15 14.61 15.76
N THR A 269 -3.57 15.28 14.68
CA THR A 269 -4.20 16.60 14.78
C THR A 269 -5.66 16.48 15.22
N ALA A 270 -6.23 17.59 15.72
CA ALA A 270 -7.64 17.60 16.17
C ALA A 270 -8.65 17.27 15.06
N ASP A 271 -8.28 17.43 13.78
CA ASP A 271 -9.05 17.10 12.58
C ASP A 271 -8.73 15.70 12.01
N GLY A 272 -7.84 14.93 12.64
CA GLY A 272 -7.62 13.52 12.33
C GLY A 272 -6.39 13.20 11.46
N ALA A 273 -5.50 14.15 11.19
CA ALA A 273 -4.27 13.87 10.44
C ALA A 273 -3.26 13.11 11.31
N LEU A 274 -3.03 11.84 11.00
CA LEU A 274 -2.14 10.93 11.71
C LEU A 274 -0.74 10.94 11.07
N SER A 275 0.29 10.92 11.92
CA SER A 275 1.69 10.88 11.49
C SER A 275 2.58 10.23 12.56
N PHE A 276 3.70 9.67 12.14
CA PHE A 276 4.79 9.30 13.04
C PHE A 276 5.52 10.54 13.56
N LEU A 277 6.03 10.48 14.78
CA LEU A 277 6.91 11.51 15.36
C LEU A 277 8.32 11.47 14.75
N ALA A 278 8.80 10.29 14.39
CA ALA A 278 10.03 10.06 13.64
C ALA A 278 9.69 9.11 12.48
N ALA A 279 10.23 9.38 11.28
CA ALA A 279 10.00 8.49 10.15
C ALA A 279 10.43 7.05 10.51
N PRO A 280 9.61 6.03 10.20
CA PRO A 280 9.94 4.64 10.49
C PRO A 280 11.06 4.17 9.55
N ASP A 281 11.84 3.20 10.03
CA ASP A 281 12.90 2.48 9.33
C ASP A 281 12.51 1.00 9.40
N TYR A 282 12.33 0.36 8.24
CA TYR A 282 11.80 -1.00 8.15
C TYR A 282 12.79 -2.05 8.71
N GLU A 283 14.10 -1.81 8.55
CA GLU A 283 15.16 -2.71 9.04
C GLU A 283 15.39 -2.58 10.54
N ASN A 284 15.07 -1.42 11.13
CA ASN A 284 15.16 -1.16 12.55
C ASN A 284 13.83 -0.63 13.12
N PRO A 285 12.80 -1.49 13.19
CA PRO A 285 11.48 -1.07 13.59
C PRO A 285 11.44 -0.66 15.07
N LEU A 286 10.64 0.36 15.36
CA LEU A 286 10.48 0.93 16.70
C LEU A 286 9.21 0.46 17.40
N ASP A 287 8.34 -0.27 16.70
CA ASP A 287 7.18 -0.94 17.29
C ASP A 287 7.62 -1.91 18.39
N VAL A 288 6.72 -2.15 19.34
CA VAL A 288 7.08 -2.90 20.56
C VAL A 288 7.42 -4.37 20.27
N ASN A 289 6.84 -4.96 19.23
CA ASN A 289 7.04 -6.36 18.82
C ASN A 289 8.06 -6.54 17.69
N GLY A 290 8.49 -5.47 17.00
CA GLY A 290 9.50 -5.54 15.94
C GLY A 290 9.00 -6.14 14.62
N ASP A 291 7.70 -6.09 14.33
CA ASP A 291 7.08 -6.77 13.18
C ASP A 291 6.64 -5.84 12.04
N ASN A 292 7.01 -4.55 12.12
CA ASN A 292 6.67 -3.49 11.17
C ASN A 292 5.16 -3.18 11.08
N THR A 293 4.39 -3.64 12.07
CA THR A 293 2.95 -3.41 12.17
C THR A 293 2.67 -2.65 13.46
N TYR A 294 2.46 -1.35 13.32
CA TYR A 294 2.26 -0.46 14.46
C TYR A 294 0.79 -0.34 14.82
N GLU A 295 0.49 -0.33 16.11
CA GLU A 295 -0.87 -0.29 16.64
C GLU A 295 -1.10 0.97 17.48
N VAL A 296 -1.93 1.89 16.97
CA VAL A 296 -2.22 3.18 17.62
C VAL A 296 -3.68 3.29 18.04
N GLU A 297 -3.93 3.61 19.30
CA GLU A 297 -5.27 3.79 19.85
C GLU A 297 -5.74 5.23 19.69
N VAL A 298 -6.77 5.44 18.86
CA VAL A 298 -7.33 6.75 18.55
C VAL A 298 -8.69 6.91 19.19
N ARG A 299 -8.88 8.04 19.88
CA ARG A 299 -10.15 8.51 20.42
C ARG A 299 -10.75 9.60 19.54
N VAL A 300 -12.04 9.49 19.27
CA VAL A 300 -12.85 10.55 18.66
C VAL A 300 -13.93 10.97 19.64
N THR A 301 -14.07 12.27 19.88
CA THR A 301 -15.08 12.85 20.78
C THR A 301 -15.91 13.89 20.04
N ASP A 302 -17.22 13.86 20.19
CA ASP A 302 -18.13 14.90 19.69
C ASP A 302 -18.06 16.18 20.55
N ASN A 303 -18.86 17.19 20.21
CA ASN A 303 -18.88 18.47 20.93
C ASN A 303 -19.71 18.46 22.24
N VAL A 304 -20.43 17.37 22.52
CA VAL A 304 -21.29 17.15 23.70
C VAL A 304 -20.63 16.19 24.71
N GLY A 305 -19.55 15.51 24.30
CA GLY A 305 -18.68 14.68 25.11
C GLY A 305 -18.81 13.16 24.92
N ALA A 306 -19.65 12.63 24.02
CA ALA A 306 -19.56 11.19 23.74
C ALA A 306 -18.33 10.88 22.90
N SER A 307 -17.74 9.73 23.16
CA SER A 307 -16.48 9.33 22.54
C SER A 307 -16.41 7.85 22.23
N ALA A 308 -15.71 7.53 21.15
CA ALA A 308 -15.33 6.19 20.76
C ALA A 308 -13.81 6.06 20.72
N VAL A 309 -13.31 4.85 20.92
CA VAL A 309 -11.89 4.50 20.83
C VAL A 309 -11.77 3.29 19.92
N ALA A 310 -10.77 3.31 19.03
CA ALA A 310 -10.43 2.17 18.19
C ALA A 310 -8.90 2.09 17.98
N THR A 311 -8.41 0.87 17.83
CA THR A 311 -7.01 0.59 17.44
C THR A 311 -6.89 0.66 15.93
N MET A 312 -5.99 1.50 15.44
CA MET A 312 -5.59 1.55 14.03
C MET A 312 -4.33 0.72 13.83
N THR A 313 -4.21 0.08 12.68
CA THR A 313 -3.02 -0.64 12.24
C THR A 313 -2.30 0.14 11.15
N VAL A 314 -1.00 0.38 11.31
CA VAL A 314 -0.15 1.04 10.31
C VAL A 314 0.96 0.05 9.92
N ASN A 315 0.87 -0.48 8.71
CA ASN A 315 1.90 -1.38 8.17
C ASN A 315 2.98 -0.54 7.48
N VAL A 316 4.22 -0.67 7.93
CA VAL A 316 5.37 -0.04 7.27
C VAL A 316 5.85 -0.95 6.15
N LEU A 317 5.96 -0.41 4.94
CA LEU A 317 6.44 -1.11 3.76
C LEU A 317 7.91 -0.78 3.53
N ASN A 318 8.70 -1.84 3.29
CA ASN A 318 10.09 -1.72 2.92
C ASN A 318 10.24 -1.03 1.54
N GLN A 319 11.16 -0.09 1.45
CA GLN A 319 11.55 0.54 0.20
C GLN A 319 12.90 0.00 -0.30
N ILE A 320 12.82 -0.82 -1.35
CA ILE A 320 14.00 -1.42 -1.99
C ILE A 320 14.59 -0.48 -3.06
N ALA A 321 15.90 -0.59 -3.28
CA ALA A 321 16.61 0.06 -4.38
C ALA A 321 17.46 -0.94 -5.16
N THR A 322 17.90 -0.55 -6.36
CA THR A 322 18.84 -1.34 -7.16
C THR A 322 20.19 -0.64 -7.32
N ILE A 323 21.26 -1.42 -7.39
CA ILE A 323 22.61 -0.97 -7.77
C ILE A 323 23.02 -1.77 -9.00
N SER A 324 23.33 -1.09 -10.09
CA SER A 324 23.63 -1.72 -11.37
C SER A 324 24.72 -0.99 -12.16
N GLY A 325 25.34 -1.72 -13.06
CA GLY A 325 26.34 -1.22 -13.98
C GLY A 325 26.74 -2.30 -14.98
N THR A 326 27.80 -2.00 -15.72
CA THR A 326 28.30 -2.81 -16.82
C THR A 326 29.79 -3.04 -16.67
N VAL A 327 30.26 -4.21 -17.07
CA VAL A 327 31.68 -4.51 -17.25
C VAL A 327 31.97 -4.59 -18.75
N PHE A 328 32.93 -3.80 -19.24
CA PHE A 328 33.26 -3.76 -20.66
C PHE A 328 34.69 -3.33 -20.95
N VAL A 329 35.17 -3.62 -22.16
CA VAL A 329 36.47 -3.17 -22.65
C VAL A 329 36.39 -1.75 -23.19
N ASP A 330 36.93 -0.79 -22.45
CA ASP A 330 37.02 0.63 -22.81
C ASP A 330 38.28 0.87 -23.67
N VAL A 331 38.08 1.01 -24.97
CA VAL A 331 39.18 1.03 -25.95
C VAL A 331 39.75 2.43 -26.15
N ASP A 332 38.91 3.45 -26.06
CA ASP A 332 39.30 4.83 -26.29
C ASP A 332 39.53 5.64 -25.01
N GLY A 333 39.22 5.04 -23.86
CA GLY A 333 39.52 5.54 -22.53
C GLY A 333 38.58 6.64 -22.07
N ASP A 334 37.36 6.71 -22.61
CA ASP A 334 36.39 7.75 -22.28
C ASP A 334 35.45 7.37 -21.12
N GLY A 335 35.46 6.10 -20.71
CA GLY A 335 34.68 5.57 -19.61
C GLY A 335 33.20 5.34 -19.93
N LEU A 336 32.80 5.36 -21.21
CA LEU A 336 31.43 5.12 -21.66
C LEU A 336 31.39 3.88 -22.56
N PHE A 337 30.36 3.05 -22.42
CA PHE A 337 30.21 1.89 -23.28
C PHE A 337 29.71 2.26 -24.68
N ASP A 338 30.63 2.31 -25.64
CA ASP A 338 30.37 2.60 -27.05
C ASP A 338 30.10 1.31 -27.83
N GLY A 339 28.85 0.85 -27.76
CA GLY A 339 28.39 -0.38 -28.40
C GLY A 339 28.82 -0.49 -29.88
N GLY A 340 29.47 -1.61 -30.22
CA GLY A 340 29.95 -1.91 -31.58
C GLY A 340 31.44 -1.62 -31.82
N THR A 341 32.03 -0.68 -31.08
CA THR A 341 33.50 -0.50 -31.00
C THR A 341 34.08 -1.15 -29.75
N GLU A 342 33.26 -1.32 -28.73
CA GLU A 342 33.63 -1.89 -27.44
C GLU A 342 32.90 -3.19 -27.16
N THR A 343 33.53 -4.03 -26.34
CA THR A 343 33.04 -5.38 -26.04
C THR A 343 32.65 -5.46 -24.58
N ALA A 344 31.38 -5.69 -24.32
CA ALA A 344 30.92 -6.02 -22.98
C ALA A 344 31.41 -7.41 -22.56
N LEU A 345 31.66 -7.58 -21.26
CA LEU A 345 32.26 -8.79 -20.70
C LEU A 345 31.25 -9.55 -19.86
N ASP A 346 30.69 -10.62 -20.40
CA ASP A 346 29.89 -11.60 -19.65
C ASP A 346 30.79 -12.53 -18.83
N GLY A 347 30.25 -13.12 -17.75
CA GLY A 347 30.94 -14.07 -16.89
C GLY A 347 31.80 -13.45 -15.78
N VAL A 348 31.82 -12.13 -15.66
CA VAL A 348 32.60 -11.40 -14.66
C VAL A 348 31.87 -11.38 -13.33
N THR A 349 32.56 -11.76 -12.26
CA THR A 349 31.97 -11.79 -10.92
C THR A 349 32.03 -10.42 -10.29
N VAL A 350 30.87 -9.88 -9.91
CA VAL A 350 30.74 -8.65 -9.12
C VAL A 350 30.12 -8.99 -7.77
N GLU A 351 30.67 -8.45 -6.70
CA GLU A 351 30.19 -8.63 -5.34
C GLU A 351 29.63 -7.32 -4.80
N LEU A 352 28.44 -7.38 -4.20
CA LEU A 352 27.92 -6.31 -3.36
C LEU A 352 28.39 -6.56 -1.92
N LEU A 353 28.94 -5.54 -1.27
CA LEU A 353 29.39 -5.57 0.11
C LEU A 353 28.75 -4.48 0.96
N ASP A 354 28.64 -4.77 2.26
CA ASP A 354 28.29 -3.78 3.26
C ASP A 354 29.48 -2.86 3.61
N SER A 355 29.23 -1.84 4.43
CA SER A 355 30.26 -0.92 4.94
C SER A 355 31.32 -1.59 5.82
N ALA A 356 31.11 -2.83 6.28
CA ALA A 356 32.04 -3.63 7.05
C ALA A 356 32.87 -4.61 6.17
N ASN A 357 32.72 -4.55 4.84
CA ASN A 357 33.33 -5.42 3.84
C ASN A 357 32.84 -6.88 3.89
N SER A 358 31.65 -7.13 4.40
CA SER A 358 30.99 -8.43 4.27
C SER A 358 30.27 -8.51 2.92
N VAL A 359 30.43 -9.61 2.19
CA VAL A 359 29.69 -9.84 0.95
C VAL A 359 28.22 -10.07 1.28
N LEU A 360 27.36 -9.22 0.73
CA LEU A 360 25.90 -9.29 0.83
C LEU A 360 25.31 -10.13 -0.31
N ALA A 361 25.81 -9.92 -1.52
CA ALA A 361 25.38 -10.63 -2.71
C ALA A 361 26.53 -10.75 -3.72
N THR A 362 26.39 -11.69 -4.65
CA THR A 362 27.31 -11.87 -5.77
C THR A 362 26.46 -12.03 -7.02
N ASP A 363 26.83 -11.29 -8.06
CA ASP A 363 26.25 -11.39 -9.39
C ASP A 363 27.35 -11.73 -10.39
N VAL A 364 26.96 -12.31 -11.52
CA VAL A 364 27.86 -12.61 -12.62
C VAL A 364 27.30 -11.90 -13.84
N THR A 365 28.13 -11.11 -14.51
CA THR A 365 27.67 -10.33 -15.65
C THR A 365 27.08 -11.22 -16.74
N GLU A 366 25.89 -10.85 -17.22
CA GLU A 366 25.19 -11.53 -18.30
C GLU A 366 24.55 -10.50 -19.24
N LEU A 367 24.06 -10.95 -20.39
CA LEU A 367 23.29 -10.13 -21.34
C LEU A 367 24.05 -8.89 -21.85
N GLY A 368 25.37 -9.01 -22.03
CA GLY A 368 26.21 -7.90 -22.49
C GLY A 368 26.82 -7.11 -21.34
N GLY A 369 27.44 -7.82 -20.39
CA GLY A 369 28.28 -7.26 -19.34
C GLY A 369 27.53 -6.66 -18.15
N VAL A 370 26.21 -6.81 -18.07
CA VAL A 370 25.40 -6.14 -17.05
C VAL A 370 25.40 -6.93 -15.76
N TYR A 371 25.52 -6.24 -14.63
CA TYR A 371 25.24 -6.77 -13.29
C TYR A 371 24.23 -5.90 -12.56
N ALA A 372 23.46 -6.49 -11.65
CA ALA A 372 22.51 -5.76 -10.82
C ALA A 372 22.27 -6.42 -9.46
N PHE A 373 22.15 -5.60 -8.43
CA PHE A 373 21.80 -6.01 -7.07
C PHE A 373 20.53 -5.30 -6.62
N THR A 374 19.67 -6.02 -5.91
CA THR A 374 18.59 -5.41 -5.12
C THR A 374 19.05 -5.27 -3.69
N VAL A 375 18.81 -4.11 -3.08
CA VAL A 375 19.13 -3.83 -1.68
C VAL A 375 17.88 -3.40 -0.91
N ASP A 376 17.77 -3.90 0.31
CA ASP A 376 16.63 -3.63 1.18
C ASP A 376 16.69 -2.22 1.81
N ASN A 377 17.88 -1.62 1.95
CA ASN A 377 18.04 -0.27 2.49
C ASN A 377 18.45 0.71 1.38
N GLU A 378 17.49 1.50 0.94
CA GLU A 378 17.64 2.56 -0.07
C GLU A 378 18.40 3.82 0.40
N LEU A 379 18.72 3.92 1.70
CA LEU A 379 19.47 5.01 2.33
C LEU A 379 20.72 4.44 3.02
N GLY A 380 21.63 3.90 2.20
CA GLY A 380 22.81 3.19 2.68
C GLY A 380 24.07 3.44 1.87
N THR A 381 25.22 3.11 2.47
CA THR A 381 26.51 3.05 1.79
C THR A 381 26.87 1.60 1.54
N TYR A 382 27.09 1.28 0.27
CA TYR A 382 27.43 -0.05 -0.22
C TYR A 382 28.77 0.01 -0.94
N ARG A 383 29.39 -1.15 -1.13
CA ARG A 383 30.53 -1.30 -2.03
C ARG A 383 30.20 -2.32 -3.10
N ILE A 384 30.66 -2.07 -4.30
CA ILE A 384 30.64 -3.02 -5.41
C ILE A 384 32.08 -3.34 -5.75
N ARG A 385 32.39 -4.62 -5.86
CA ARG A 385 33.74 -5.11 -6.16
C ARG A 385 33.70 -6.09 -7.30
N GLU A 386 34.45 -5.78 -8.34
CA GLU A 386 34.71 -6.68 -9.43
C GLU A 386 35.86 -7.64 -9.09
N SER A 387 35.75 -8.88 -9.57
CA SER A 387 36.89 -9.78 -9.68
C SER A 387 37.53 -9.61 -11.05
N GLN A 388 38.73 -9.01 -11.09
CA GLN A 388 39.49 -8.75 -12.31
C GLN A 388 39.30 -9.86 -13.37
N PRO A 389 38.62 -9.57 -14.49
CA PRO A 389 38.41 -10.53 -15.55
C PRO A 389 39.73 -11.00 -16.15
N THR A 390 39.81 -12.29 -16.48
CA THR A 390 41.02 -12.85 -17.07
C THR A 390 41.11 -12.51 -18.56
N GLY A 391 42.28 -12.07 -19.02
CA GLY A 391 42.54 -11.81 -20.44
C GLY A 391 42.34 -10.37 -20.91
N VAL A 392 41.97 -9.49 -20.00
CA VAL A 392 42.02 -8.03 -20.14
C VAL A 392 42.87 -7.46 -19.00
N ASP A 393 43.37 -6.24 -19.19
CA ASP A 393 44.12 -5.51 -18.17
C ASP A 393 43.16 -4.56 -17.42
N ASP A 394 43.31 -4.50 -16.11
CA ASP A 394 42.54 -3.63 -15.21
C ASP A 394 42.41 -2.18 -15.71
N GLY A 395 41.18 -1.71 -15.88
CA GLY A 395 40.87 -0.35 -16.30
C GLY A 395 40.42 0.56 -15.15
N ALA A 396 39.50 1.47 -15.42
CA ALA A 396 38.96 2.41 -14.45
C ALA A 396 37.58 1.97 -13.92
N ALA A 397 37.29 2.33 -12.68
CA ALA A 397 35.93 2.25 -12.14
C ALA A 397 35.22 3.59 -12.36
N ILE A 398 34.03 3.57 -12.93
CA ILE A 398 33.25 4.75 -13.30
C ILE A 398 32.05 4.86 -12.36
N LEU A 399 31.94 5.99 -11.68
CA LEU A 399 30.84 6.23 -10.76
C LEU A 399 29.55 6.53 -11.53
N GLY A 400 28.47 5.91 -11.06
CA GLY A 400 27.14 6.10 -11.61
C GLY A 400 26.40 7.33 -11.12
N ASN A 401 25.08 7.32 -11.36
CA ASN A 401 24.17 8.45 -11.15
C ASN A 401 24.04 8.90 -9.68
N ALA A 402 24.16 7.99 -8.71
CA ALA A 402 24.01 8.27 -7.28
C ALA A 402 25.33 8.74 -6.61
N GLY A 403 26.41 8.88 -7.39
CA GLY A 403 27.71 9.33 -6.90
C GLY A 403 28.44 8.28 -6.05
N GLY A 404 29.25 8.71 -5.10
CA GLY A 404 30.08 7.81 -4.27
C GLY A 404 31.58 8.07 -4.44
N THR A 405 32.40 7.05 -4.22
CA THR A 405 33.86 7.16 -4.28
C THR A 405 34.49 5.92 -4.90
N VAL A 406 35.41 6.11 -5.86
CA VAL A 406 36.25 5.01 -6.36
C VAL A 406 37.32 4.66 -5.31
N ILE A 407 37.30 3.41 -4.83
CA ILE A 407 38.26 2.89 -3.84
C ILE A 407 39.49 2.34 -4.55
N SER A 408 39.27 1.53 -5.58
CA SER A 408 40.27 1.07 -6.55
C SER A 408 39.61 0.87 -7.91
N SER A 409 40.40 0.56 -8.92
CA SER A 409 39.92 0.22 -10.27
C SER A 409 38.90 -0.92 -10.31
N ASN A 410 39.06 -1.92 -9.41
CA ASN A 410 38.10 -3.02 -9.23
C ASN A 410 37.08 -2.79 -8.09
N GLU A 411 37.01 -1.61 -7.47
CA GLU A 411 36.10 -1.42 -6.32
C GLU A 411 35.61 0.02 -6.14
N MET A 412 34.29 0.18 -5.98
CA MET A 412 33.63 1.47 -5.76
C MET A 412 32.73 1.43 -4.53
N GLU A 413 32.65 2.57 -3.85
CA GLU A 413 31.63 2.87 -2.86
C GLU A 413 30.44 3.57 -3.54
N VAL A 414 29.24 3.07 -3.30
CA VAL A 414 27.94 3.59 -3.77
C VAL A 414 27.19 4.14 -2.57
N THR A 415 26.66 5.35 -2.67
CA THR A 415 25.80 5.94 -1.62
C THR A 415 24.41 6.12 -2.18
N LEU A 416 23.45 5.34 -1.66
CA LEU A 416 22.06 5.46 -2.04
C LEU A 416 21.37 6.58 -1.24
N VAL A 417 20.46 7.27 -1.91
CA VAL A 417 19.73 8.43 -1.38
C VAL A 417 18.22 8.31 -1.63
N GLY A 418 17.71 7.08 -1.73
CA GLY A 418 16.29 6.78 -1.93
C GLY A 418 15.87 6.51 -3.38
N ASP A 419 16.83 6.43 -4.30
CA ASP A 419 16.62 6.15 -5.72
C ASP A 419 17.57 5.03 -6.18
N ASP A 420 17.25 4.41 -7.32
CA ASP A 420 18.10 3.43 -7.99
C ASP A 420 19.45 4.03 -8.40
N ALA A 421 20.50 3.24 -8.18
CA ALA A 421 21.86 3.49 -8.60
C ALA A 421 22.18 2.73 -9.90
N SER A 422 22.43 3.45 -10.98
CA SER A 422 22.79 2.92 -12.30
C SER A 422 24.12 3.49 -12.79
N ASP A 423 24.68 2.87 -13.83
CA ASP A 423 25.87 3.33 -14.54
C ASP A 423 27.15 3.27 -13.68
N TYR A 424 27.19 2.33 -12.73
CA TYR A 424 28.40 2.02 -11.97
C TYR A 424 29.29 1.06 -12.74
N ASP A 425 29.98 1.56 -13.76
CA ASP A 425 30.66 0.69 -14.70
C ASP A 425 32.09 0.34 -14.25
N PHE A 426 32.50 -0.88 -14.56
CA PHE A 426 33.90 -1.28 -14.51
C PHE A 426 34.42 -1.37 -15.94
N THR A 427 35.41 -0.53 -16.23
CA THR A 427 36.07 -0.52 -17.53
C THR A 427 37.31 -1.38 -17.47
N GLU A 428 37.56 -2.08 -18.56
CA GLU A 428 38.71 -2.93 -18.76
C GLU A 428 39.50 -2.45 -19.96
N VAL A 429 40.82 -2.54 -19.89
CA VAL A 429 41.69 -2.21 -21.02
C VAL A 429 42.03 -3.49 -21.75
N GLY A 430 41.67 -3.56 -23.03
CA GLY A 430 42.02 -4.70 -23.85
C GLY A 430 43.53 -4.85 -23.97
N GLN A 431 44.03 -6.09 -23.88
CA GLN A 431 45.47 -6.35 -23.94
C GLN A 431 46.02 -6.14 -25.34
N ALA A 432 47.22 -5.57 -25.45
CA ALA A 432 47.92 -5.48 -26.73
C ALA A 432 48.14 -6.88 -27.33
N ILE A 433 48.01 -6.98 -28.65
CA ILE A 433 48.30 -8.22 -29.39
C ILE A 433 49.73 -8.70 -29.15
N GLN A 434 49.89 -10.01 -28.94
CA GLN A 434 51.16 -10.67 -28.71
C GLN A 434 51.40 -11.82 -29.70
N ALA A 435 52.67 -12.22 -29.80
CA ALA A 435 53.04 -13.36 -30.60
C ALA A 435 52.38 -14.65 -30.10
N GLY A 436 51.76 -15.40 -31.00
CA GLY A 436 50.97 -16.57 -30.69
C GLY A 436 49.51 -16.31 -30.26
N ASP A 437 49.00 -15.08 -30.28
CA ASP A 437 47.57 -14.82 -30.00
C ASP A 437 46.67 -15.48 -31.07
N THR A 438 47.09 -15.46 -32.34
CA THR A 438 46.46 -16.22 -33.42
C THR A 438 47.49 -17.08 -34.14
N ALA A 439 47.01 -18.02 -34.95
CA ALA A 439 47.86 -18.88 -35.75
C ALA A 439 47.83 -18.54 -37.23
N THR A 440 48.94 -18.88 -37.88
CA THR A 440 49.12 -18.67 -39.31
C THR A 440 48.10 -19.47 -40.11
N ILE A 441 47.86 -19.05 -41.34
CA ILE A 441 46.99 -19.78 -42.27
C ILE A 441 47.44 -21.25 -42.41
N GLY A 442 48.75 -21.50 -42.46
CA GLY A 442 49.32 -22.84 -42.57
C GLY A 442 49.03 -23.74 -41.36
N PHE A 443 48.83 -23.16 -40.17
CA PHE A 443 48.40 -23.92 -38.99
C PHE A 443 46.98 -24.48 -39.19
N TRP A 444 46.04 -23.62 -39.59
CA TRP A 444 44.64 -23.99 -39.79
C TRP A 444 44.46 -25.04 -40.90
N GLN A 445 45.38 -25.11 -41.87
CA GLN A 445 45.39 -26.14 -42.91
C GLN A 445 45.82 -27.53 -42.44
N ASN A 446 46.66 -27.60 -41.41
CA ASN A 446 47.25 -28.86 -41.01
C ASN A 446 46.30 -29.67 -40.11
N LYS A 447 46.66 -30.92 -39.83
CA LYS A 447 45.84 -31.82 -39.01
C LYS A 447 45.46 -31.28 -37.61
N HIS A 448 46.24 -30.36 -37.05
CA HIS A 448 45.99 -29.76 -35.75
C HIS A 448 44.93 -28.68 -35.81
N GLY A 449 45.05 -27.71 -36.73
CA GLY A 449 44.01 -26.71 -36.94
C GLY A 449 42.68 -27.31 -37.40
N GLN A 450 42.73 -28.29 -38.29
CA GLN A 450 41.55 -29.06 -38.72
C GLN A 450 40.91 -29.84 -37.56
N SER A 451 41.72 -30.37 -36.64
CA SER A 451 41.20 -31.01 -35.43
C SER A 451 40.48 -30.02 -34.51
N MET A 452 40.94 -28.77 -34.41
CA MET A 452 40.27 -27.75 -33.61
C MET A 452 38.94 -27.31 -34.23
N ILE A 453 38.92 -27.07 -35.55
CA ILE A 453 37.67 -26.79 -36.29
C ILE A 453 36.65 -27.92 -36.09
N SER A 454 37.11 -29.18 -36.14
CA SER A 454 36.22 -30.33 -35.92
C SER A 454 35.65 -30.45 -34.52
N GLN A 455 36.30 -29.86 -33.51
CA GLN A 455 35.79 -29.84 -32.13
C GLN A 455 34.69 -28.79 -31.95
N GLY A 456 34.74 -27.68 -32.70
CA GLY A 456 33.72 -26.62 -32.67
C GLY A 456 32.46 -26.94 -33.47
N GLY A 457 32.57 -27.73 -34.55
CA GLY A 457 31.44 -28.30 -35.31
C GLY A 457 30.26 -27.35 -35.53
N PRO A 458 29.02 -27.70 -35.14
CA PRO A 458 27.83 -26.88 -35.42
C PRO A 458 27.74 -25.61 -34.57
N ALA A 459 28.37 -25.57 -33.39
CA ALA A 459 28.43 -24.36 -32.56
C ALA A 459 29.27 -23.27 -33.24
N LEU A 460 30.40 -23.66 -33.85
CA LEU A 460 31.22 -22.75 -34.64
C LEU A 460 30.46 -22.18 -35.84
N VAL A 461 29.71 -23.01 -36.58
CA VAL A 461 28.91 -22.53 -37.71
C VAL A 461 27.84 -21.53 -37.24
N SER A 462 27.13 -21.87 -36.16
CA SER A 462 26.10 -20.99 -35.59
C SER A 462 26.69 -19.65 -35.16
N TRP A 463 27.86 -19.67 -34.53
CA TRP A 463 28.56 -18.46 -34.10
C TRP A 463 29.06 -17.62 -35.28
N LEU A 464 29.66 -18.23 -36.31
CA LEU A 464 30.12 -17.53 -37.51
C LEU A 464 28.94 -16.87 -38.24
N ASN A 465 27.80 -17.55 -38.35
CA ASN A 465 26.60 -16.99 -39.00
C ASN A 465 26.00 -15.85 -38.18
N ALA A 466 25.99 -15.96 -36.85
CA ALA A 466 25.46 -14.92 -35.97
C ALA A 466 26.32 -13.65 -35.97
N ASN A 467 27.65 -13.79 -35.98
CA ASN A 467 28.57 -12.65 -35.86
C ASN A 467 29.04 -12.09 -37.21
N PHE A 468 29.15 -12.94 -38.24
CA PHE A 468 29.72 -12.58 -39.54
C PHE A 468 28.81 -13.00 -40.70
N GLY A 469 27.51 -12.74 -40.54
CA GLY A 469 26.48 -13.16 -41.50
C GLY A 469 26.58 -12.53 -42.89
N ASN A 470 27.26 -11.39 -43.06
CA ASN A 470 27.46 -10.82 -44.39
C ASN A 470 28.48 -11.62 -45.20
N ILE A 471 29.51 -12.13 -44.52
CA ILE A 471 30.57 -12.92 -45.14
C ILE A 471 30.14 -14.40 -45.28
N PHE A 472 29.47 -14.97 -44.26
CA PHE A 472 29.22 -16.43 -44.21
C PHE A 472 27.75 -16.87 -44.23
N GLY A 473 26.79 -15.98 -43.95
CA GLY A 473 25.47 -16.35 -43.41
C GLY A 473 24.60 -17.29 -44.26
N SER A 474 24.79 -17.33 -45.58
CA SER A 474 24.09 -18.28 -46.47
C SER A 474 25.00 -19.42 -46.99
N THR A 475 26.30 -19.32 -46.74
CA THR A 475 27.35 -20.16 -47.31
C THR A 475 27.73 -21.32 -46.39
N LEU A 476 27.57 -21.15 -45.07
CA LEU A 476 27.81 -22.19 -44.06
C LEU A 476 26.48 -22.67 -43.47
N THR A 477 26.18 -23.97 -43.60
CA THR A 477 24.98 -24.55 -43.00
C THR A 477 25.34 -25.28 -41.70
N ASP A 478 24.46 -25.24 -40.70
CA ASP A 478 24.67 -25.96 -39.44
C ASP A 478 24.65 -27.49 -39.61
N GLY A 479 24.43 -27.98 -40.84
CA GLY A 479 24.84 -29.29 -41.29
C GLY A 479 24.39 -30.41 -40.36
N SER A 480 23.16 -30.35 -39.83
CA SER A 480 22.55 -31.23 -38.81
C SER A 480 22.64 -32.77 -39.03
N GLY A 481 23.38 -33.22 -40.06
CA GLY A 481 23.81 -34.59 -40.34
C GLY A 481 25.32 -34.90 -40.14
N GLY A 482 26.14 -33.99 -39.58
CA GLY A 482 27.54 -34.27 -39.20
C GLY A 482 28.63 -33.81 -40.18
N ASP A 483 28.28 -32.95 -41.14
CA ASP A 483 29.21 -32.36 -42.12
C ASP A 483 29.59 -30.89 -41.80
N ASP A 484 29.08 -30.30 -40.71
CA ASP A 484 29.32 -28.90 -40.29
C ASP A 484 30.82 -28.51 -40.18
N ALA A 485 31.62 -29.31 -39.48
CA ALA A 485 33.07 -29.15 -39.37
C ALA A 485 33.77 -29.30 -40.73
N ALA A 486 33.23 -30.18 -41.59
CA ALA A 486 33.76 -30.41 -42.92
C ALA A 486 33.42 -29.25 -43.88
N GLU A 487 32.29 -28.59 -43.70
CA GLU A 487 31.88 -27.39 -44.45
C GLU A 487 32.78 -26.20 -44.11
N VAL A 488 33.00 -25.88 -42.83
CA VAL A 488 33.92 -24.80 -42.41
C VAL A 488 35.34 -25.09 -42.90
N ALA A 489 35.82 -26.32 -42.72
CA ALA A 489 37.12 -26.75 -43.20
C ALA A 489 37.26 -26.65 -44.73
N SER A 490 36.21 -27.04 -45.46
CA SER A 490 36.20 -26.99 -46.93
C SER A 490 36.13 -25.55 -47.44
N PHE A 491 35.32 -24.70 -46.81
CA PHE A 491 35.25 -23.27 -47.11
C PHE A 491 36.61 -22.61 -46.93
N TYR A 492 37.23 -22.76 -45.76
CA TYR A 492 38.57 -22.25 -45.49
C TYR A 492 39.61 -22.73 -46.51
N LYS A 493 39.56 -24.03 -46.84
CA LYS A 493 40.46 -24.64 -47.82
C LYS A 493 40.24 -24.09 -49.23
N ASN A 494 38.99 -23.90 -49.64
CA ASN A 494 38.64 -23.38 -50.97
C ASN A 494 39.09 -21.94 -51.12
N GLU A 495 38.85 -21.08 -50.13
CA GLU A 495 39.31 -19.69 -50.14
C GLU A 495 40.84 -19.59 -50.26
N PHE A 496 41.58 -20.47 -49.59
CA PHE A 496 43.04 -20.48 -49.69
C PHE A 496 43.57 -20.92 -51.09
N PHE A 497 42.91 -21.86 -51.76
CA PHE A 497 43.42 -22.45 -53.01
C PHE A 497 42.95 -21.74 -54.30
N LYS A 498 42.29 -20.58 -54.20
CA LYS A 498 41.94 -19.75 -55.36
C LYS A 498 43.20 -19.33 -56.14
N LYS A 499 43.29 -19.80 -57.39
CA LYS A 499 44.52 -19.84 -58.21
C LYS A 499 44.83 -18.49 -58.88
N LYS A 500 45.29 -17.51 -58.11
CA LYS A 500 46.14 -16.37 -58.56
C LYS A 500 46.64 -15.60 -57.33
N LEU A 501 47.76 -16.06 -56.76
CA LEU A 501 48.46 -15.38 -55.68
C LEU A 501 49.15 -14.10 -56.22
N THR A 502 48.38 -13.03 -56.35
CA THR A 502 48.89 -11.66 -56.38
C THR A 502 48.02 -10.79 -55.48
N GLY A 503 48.58 -10.32 -54.36
CA GLY A 503 48.16 -9.11 -53.63
C GLY A 503 46.85 -9.12 -52.83
N THR A 504 45.74 -9.64 -53.36
CA THR A 504 44.39 -9.30 -52.87
C THR A 504 43.53 -10.48 -52.40
N SER A 505 43.88 -11.73 -52.71
CA SER A 505 43.14 -12.96 -52.35
C SER A 505 43.51 -13.58 -50.99
N LYS A 506 44.28 -12.87 -50.15
CA LYS A 506 44.71 -13.36 -48.83
C LYS A 506 43.76 -12.96 -47.69
N VAL A 507 43.00 -11.88 -47.87
CA VAL A 507 42.27 -11.25 -46.76
C VAL A 507 41.15 -12.14 -46.22
N ASP A 508 40.45 -12.90 -47.07
CA ASP A 508 39.34 -13.77 -46.67
C ASP A 508 39.85 -14.92 -45.78
N ALA A 509 40.97 -15.53 -46.17
CA ALA A 509 41.62 -16.59 -45.38
C ALA A 509 42.23 -16.06 -44.08
N GLN A 510 42.74 -14.83 -44.06
CA GLN A 510 43.27 -14.22 -42.83
C GLN A 510 42.16 -13.77 -41.88
N PHE A 511 41.09 -13.19 -42.41
CA PHE A 511 39.87 -12.86 -41.67
C PHE A 511 39.35 -14.11 -40.97
N MET A 512 39.17 -15.20 -41.73
CA MET A 512 38.70 -16.47 -41.16
C MET A 512 39.67 -17.01 -40.11
N ALA A 513 40.99 -16.95 -40.34
CA ALA A 513 41.97 -17.38 -39.33
C ALA A 513 41.85 -16.58 -38.02
N THR A 514 41.65 -15.27 -38.10
CA THR A 514 41.46 -14.39 -36.94
C THR A 514 40.10 -14.64 -36.28
N ALA A 515 39.01 -14.80 -37.03
CA ALA A 515 37.69 -15.12 -36.52
C ALA A 515 37.67 -16.45 -35.74
N LEU A 516 38.36 -17.48 -36.27
CA LEU A 516 38.52 -18.76 -35.58
C LEU A 516 39.26 -18.57 -34.26
N ALA A 517 40.33 -17.77 -34.23
CA ALA A 517 41.07 -17.50 -33.00
C ALA A 517 40.22 -16.74 -31.96
N THR A 518 39.28 -15.89 -32.37
CA THR A 518 38.32 -15.23 -31.48
C THR A 518 37.33 -16.22 -30.85
N PHE A 519 36.77 -17.15 -31.64
CA PHE A 519 35.84 -18.17 -31.14
C PHE A 519 36.50 -19.18 -30.20
N PHE A 520 37.75 -19.56 -30.49
CA PHE A 520 38.47 -20.56 -29.73
C PHE A 520 39.12 -19.97 -28.46
N THR A 521 38.27 -19.51 -27.53
CA THR A 521 38.63 -19.07 -26.18
C THR A 521 38.96 -20.28 -25.29
N SER A 522 39.50 -20.07 -24.08
CA SER A 522 39.74 -21.17 -23.13
C SER A 522 38.45 -21.87 -22.66
N SER A 523 37.30 -21.20 -22.74
CA SER A 523 35.98 -21.75 -22.38
C SER A 523 35.33 -22.51 -23.55
N ASP A 524 35.43 -21.99 -24.78
CA ASP A 524 34.81 -22.58 -25.99
C ASP A 524 35.69 -23.62 -26.70
N LEU A 525 36.96 -23.77 -26.29
CA LEU A 525 37.85 -24.86 -26.70
C LEU A 525 37.56 -26.19 -25.99
N SER A 526 36.31 -26.64 -26.05
CA SER A 526 35.86 -27.95 -25.54
C SER A 526 36.29 -28.25 -24.08
N GLY A 527 36.28 -27.23 -23.21
CA GLY A 527 36.48 -27.41 -21.77
C GLY A 527 37.92 -27.66 -21.34
N GLY A 528 38.92 -27.16 -22.06
CA GLY A 528 40.30 -27.18 -21.59
C GLY A 528 41.26 -26.29 -22.38
N ASN A 529 42.48 -26.16 -21.87
CA ASN A 529 43.59 -25.37 -22.47
C ASN A 529 44.16 -25.99 -23.76
N VAL A 530 43.30 -26.52 -24.64
CA VAL A 530 43.68 -27.29 -25.84
C VAL A 530 44.49 -26.43 -26.81
N ALA A 531 44.07 -25.19 -27.10
CA ALA A 531 44.84 -24.29 -27.95
C ALA A 531 46.15 -23.82 -27.30
N ALA A 532 46.20 -23.65 -25.98
CA ALA A 532 47.47 -23.39 -25.28
C ALA A 532 48.48 -24.54 -25.52
N GLY A 533 48.00 -25.78 -25.59
CA GLY A 533 48.80 -26.94 -25.98
C GLY A 533 49.37 -26.88 -27.40
N TYR A 534 48.78 -26.06 -28.27
CA TYR A 534 49.26 -25.76 -29.62
C TYR A 534 50.05 -24.44 -29.72
N GLY A 535 50.29 -23.78 -28.58
CA GLY A 535 51.08 -22.56 -28.49
C GLY A 535 50.28 -21.26 -28.65
N PHE A 536 48.95 -21.32 -28.62
CA PHE A 536 48.13 -20.11 -28.61
C PHE A 536 48.13 -19.47 -27.23
N ASN A 537 48.16 -18.14 -27.18
CA ASN A 537 47.84 -17.41 -25.96
C ASN A 537 46.32 -17.34 -25.86
N VAL A 538 45.75 -18.19 -25.01
CA VAL A 538 44.31 -18.24 -24.79
C VAL A 538 43.94 -17.78 -23.39
N THR A 539 42.91 -16.95 -23.34
CA THR A 539 42.24 -16.45 -22.15
C THR A 539 40.75 -16.83 -22.24
N GLU A 540 40.01 -16.58 -21.17
CA GLU A 540 38.55 -16.84 -21.15
C GLU A 540 37.81 -15.97 -22.15
N THR A 541 38.28 -14.75 -22.39
CA THR A 541 37.75 -13.82 -23.40
C THR A 541 38.32 -14.05 -24.81
N GLY A 542 39.29 -14.96 -24.97
CA GLY A 542 40.02 -15.17 -26.21
C GLY A 542 40.75 -13.93 -26.72
N ILE A 543 40.97 -13.87 -28.05
CA ILE A 543 41.61 -12.69 -28.66
C ILE A 543 40.62 -11.57 -28.99
N GLY A 544 39.32 -11.79 -28.82
CA GLY A 544 38.29 -10.82 -29.20
C GLY A 544 38.48 -9.46 -28.54
N THR A 545 38.90 -9.46 -27.27
CA THR A 545 39.16 -8.27 -26.46
C THR A 545 40.57 -7.70 -26.63
N LYS A 546 41.46 -8.34 -27.41
CA LYS A 546 42.80 -7.82 -27.67
C LYS A 546 42.70 -6.55 -28.49
N VAL A 547 43.57 -5.58 -28.22
CA VAL A 547 43.57 -4.28 -28.87
C VAL A 547 44.75 -4.16 -29.83
N LEU A 548 44.47 -3.62 -31.01
CA LEU A 548 45.48 -3.19 -31.98
C LEU A 548 45.18 -1.79 -32.50
N ASN A 549 46.24 -1.09 -32.86
CA ASN A 549 46.15 0.20 -33.54
C ASN A 549 46.14 -0.03 -35.06
N VAL A 550 45.13 0.50 -35.75
CA VAL A 550 44.99 0.28 -37.22
C VAL A 550 46.02 1.08 -38.04
N GLY A 551 46.81 1.96 -37.42
CA GLY A 551 47.82 2.77 -38.09
C GLY A 551 47.22 3.59 -39.23
N THR A 552 47.87 3.63 -40.39
CA THR A 552 47.37 4.35 -41.58
C THR A 552 46.36 3.55 -42.41
N ASN A 553 45.80 2.47 -41.85
CA ASN A 553 44.87 1.58 -42.54
C ASN A 553 43.43 1.73 -42.02
N GLY A 554 43.09 2.86 -41.38
CA GLY A 554 41.78 3.04 -40.73
C GLY A 554 40.60 2.94 -41.71
N ALA A 555 40.81 3.38 -42.95
CA ALA A 555 39.81 3.31 -44.02
C ALA A 555 39.28 1.89 -44.28
N ALA A 556 40.10 0.84 -44.07
CA ALA A 556 39.67 -0.55 -44.22
C ALA A 556 38.66 -1.01 -43.15
N PHE A 557 38.49 -0.26 -42.08
CA PHE A 557 37.59 -0.61 -40.99
C PHE A 557 36.57 0.52 -40.72
N GLY A 558 36.48 1.49 -41.63
CA GLY A 558 35.54 2.62 -41.49
C GLY A 558 35.89 3.59 -40.36
N VAL A 559 37.14 3.57 -39.86
CA VAL A 559 37.61 4.41 -38.75
C VAL A 559 38.71 5.37 -39.19
N VAL A 560 39.05 6.33 -38.34
CA VAL A 560 40.18 7.23 -38.59
C VAL A 560 41.52 6.50 -38.44
N ASP A 561 42.55 7.02 -39.10
CA ASP A 561 43.90 6.50 -38.93
C ASP A 561 44.35 6.62 -37.47
N ASN A 562 45.05 5.58 -37.01
CA ASN A 562 45.56 5.39 -35.66
C ASN A 562 44.49 5.17 -34.58
N THR A 563 43.26 4.80 -34.94
CA THR A 563 42.26 4.29 -33.99
C THR A 563 42.72 2.96 -33.38
N ASN A 564 42.55 2.83 -32.06
CA ASN A 564 42.64 1.53 -31.38
C ASN A 564 41.29 0.83 -31.51
N MET A 565 41.30 -0.46 -31.79
CA MET A 565 40.09 -1.28 -31.86
C MET A 565 40.34 -2.64 -31.21
N THR A 566 39.31 -3.25 -30.62
CA THR A 566 39.36 -4.67 -30.29
C THR A 566 39.41 -5.52 -31.57
N ILE A 567 39.93 -6.74 -31.50
CA ILE A 567 39.91 -7.68 -32.64
C ILE A 567 38.48 -7.98 -33.06
N MET A 568 37.56 -8.14 -32.12
CA MET A 568 36.16 -8.38 -32.44
C MET A 568 35.57 -7.22 -33.24
N SER A 569 35.79 -5.97 -32.79
CA SER A 569 35.31 -4.78 -33.50
C SER A 569 35.93 -4.66 -34.89
N LEU A 570 37.20 -5.02 -35.04
CA LEU A 570 37.86 -5.08 -36.34
C LEU A 570 37.23 -6.13 -37.28
N LEU A 571 36.88 -7.31 -36.77
CA LEU A 571 36.19 -8.35 -37.53
C LEU A 571 34.77 -7.93 -37.90
N LEU A 572 34.02 -7.33 -36.97
CA LEU A 572 32.66 -6.82 -37.21
C LEU A 572 32.65 -5.69 -38.23
N ALA A 573 33.63 -4.77 -38.17
CA ALA A 573 33.79 -3.72 -39.17
C ALA A 573 34.10 -4.28 -40.56
N THR A 574 34.90 -5.34 -40.65
CA THR A 574 35.17 -6.01 -41.93
C THR A 574 33.91 -6.70 -42.47
N ASN A 575 33.15 -7.35 -41.60
CA ASN A 575 31.85 -7.94 -41.97
C ASN A 575 30.83 -6.88 -42.42
N SER A 576 30.76 -5.72 -41.75
CA SER A 576 29.83 -4.65 -42.14
C SER A 576 30.21 -3.95 -43.45
N LEU A 577 31.50 -3.92 -43.76
CA LEU A 577 32.04 -3.43 -45.04
C LEU A 577 32.05 -4.51 -46.14
N THR A 578 31.34 -5.63 -45.93
CA THR A 578 31.12 -6.67 -46.93
C THR A 578 29.62 -6.79 -47.16
N ASP A 579 29.18 -6.81 -48.42
CA ASP A 579 27.79 -7.08 -48.77
C ASP A 579 27.55 -8.58 -48.99
N ASN A 580 26.36 -9.05 -48.61
CA ASN A 580 25.92 -10.43 -48.75
C ASN A 580 25.13 -10.57 -50.06
N ASP A 581 25.79 -11.03 -51.11
CA ASP A 581 25.15 -11.09 -52.43
C ASP A 581 23.95 -12.07 -52.49
N GLY A 582 23.88 -13.11 -51.63
CA GLY A 582 22.90 -14.19 -51.73
C GLY A 582 22.75 -14.83 -53.13
N VAL A 583 23.61 -14.44 -54.08
CA VAL A 583 23.50 -14.68 -55.51
C VAL A 583 24.91 -14.94 -55.97
N LEU A 584 25.27 -16.22 -55.89
CA LEU A 584 26.42 -16.83 -56.57
C LEU A 584 26.65 -16.13 -57.91
N ASN A 585 27.71 -15.32 -57.97
CA ASN A 585 28.00 -14.58 -59.18
C ASN A 585 28.26 -15.55 -60.34
N ASN A 586 27.90 -15.10 -61.54
CA ASN A 586 27.79 -15.96 -62.74
C ASN A 586 29.14 -16.35 -63.35
N ASP A 587 30.23 -16.16 -62.60
CA ASP A 587 31.61 -16.47 -62.96
C ASP A 587 32.02 -17.92 -62.59
N ASN A 588 31.08 -18.69 -62.04
CA ASN A 588 31.22 -20.11 -61.70
C ASN A 588 32.14 -20.34 -60.48
N ASP A 589 32.43 -19.31 -59.68
CA ASP A 589 33.24 -19.42 -58.47
C ASP A 589 32.40 -19.36 -57.17
N GLY A 590 31.27 -18.65 -57.16
CA GLY A 590 30.14 -18.84 -56.24
C GLY A 590 30.34 -18.42 -54.78
N TYR A 591 31.08 -17.34 -54.48
CA TYR A 591 31.24 -16.86 -53.10
C TYR A 591 31.35 -15.33 -53.00
N SER A 592 30.67 -14.72 -52.02
CA SER A 592 30.85 -13.30 -51.65
C SER A 592 32.31 -13.02 -51.25
N HIS A 593 32.87 -11.93 -51.77
CA HIS A 593 34.24 -11.50 -51.49
C HIS A 593 34.27 -10.57 -50.26
N VAL A 594 35.22 -10.77 -49.33
CA VAL A 594 35.40 -9.79 -48.23
C VAL A 594 35.74 -8.42 -48.82
N TYR A 595 34.98 -7.37 -48.45
CA TYR A 595 35.01 -6.04 -49.08
C TYR A 595 34.47 -5.95 -50.51
N ASP A 596 33.51 -6.79 -50.92
CA ASP A 596 32.55 -6.44 -51.97
C ASP A 596 31.56 -5.44 -51.38
N VAL A 597 31.84 -4.15 -51.52
CA VAL A 597 31.12 -3.07 -50.80
C VAL A 597 29.86 -2.66 -51.56
N ASP A 598 29.83 -2.83 -52.88
CA ASP A 598 28.69 -2.45 -53.72
C ASP A 598 27.81 -3.63 -54.16
N GLY A 599 28.19 -4.86 -53.81
CA GLY A 599 27.40 -6.07 -53.97
C GLY A 599 27.26 -6.49 -55.43
N ASP A 600 28.15 -6.03 -56.30
CA ASP A 600 28.17 -6.43 -57.72
C ASP A 600 28.92 -7.74 -57.97
N GLY A 601 29.61 -8.22 -56.92
CA GLY A 601 30.35 -9.48 -56.86
C GLY A 601 31.58 -9.54 -57.78
N ASP A 602 32.05 -8.39 -58.28
CA ASP A 602 33.40 -8.21 -58.79
C ASP A 602 34.22 -7.38 -57.78
N LEU A 603 35.56 -7.34 -57.91
CA LEU A 603 36.41 -6.47 -57.08
C LEU A 603 36.95 -5.30 -57.89
N ASP A 604 36.51 -4.10 -57.56
CA ASP A 604 36.94 -2.87 -58.21
C ASP A 604 38.25 -2.29 -57.63
N GLU A 605 38.74 -1.17 -58.17
CA GLU A 605 40.01 -0.57 -57.71
C GLU A 605 39.94 -0.05 -56.26
N TYR A 606 38.76 0.41 -55.82
CA TYR A 606 38.54 0.90 -54.47
C TYR A 606 38.54 -0.26 -53.47
N GLU A 607 37.82 -1.33 -53.77
CA GLU A 607 37.71 -2.55 -52.94
C GLU A 607 39.04 -3.27 -52.83
N LEU A 608 39.79 -3.39 -53.95
CA LEU A 608 41.15 -3.92 -53.93
C LEU A 608 42.09 -3.09 -53.02
N SER A 609 41.85 -1.77 -52.90
CA SER A 609 42.61 -0.91 -51.99
C SER A 609 42.28 -1.19 -50.51
N LEU A 610 41.00 -1.37 -50.17
CA LEU A 610 40.55 -1.73 -48.82
C LEU A 610 41.10 -3.10 -48.42
N ARG A 611 41.03 -4.08 -49.32
CA ARG A 611 41.60 -5.42 -49.12
C ARG A 611 43.11 -5.37 -48.89
N ALA A 612 43.85 -4.50 -49.58
CA ALA A 612 45.29 -4.34 -49.37
C ALA A 612 45.64 -3.75 -47.99
N MET A 613 44.86 -2.77 -47.53
CA MET A 613 44.96 -2.18 -46.20
C MET A 613 44.63 -3.22 -45.11
N ALA A 614 43.50 -3.91 -45.23
CA ALA A 614 43.07 -4.95 -44.30
C ALA A 614 44.09 -6.11 -44.22
N ASN A 615 44.62 -6.56 -45.37
CA ASN A 615 45.66 -7.59 -45.43
C ASN A 615 46.91 -7.19 -44.63
N THR A 616 47.25 -5.90 -44.53
CA THR A 616 48.39 -5.44 -43.71
C THR A 616 48.14 -5.70 -42.23
N ILE A 617 46.93 -5.42 -41.74
CA ILE A 617 46.56 -5.63 -40.34
C ILE A 617 46.39 -7.11 -40.02
N TYR A 618 45.63 -7.83 -40.85
CA TYR A 618 45.42 -9.26 -40.64
C TYR A 618 46.69 -10.11 -40.80
N SER A 619 47.66 -9.67 -41.62
CA SER A 619 48.99 -10.31 -41.67
C SER A 619 49.79 -10.09 -40.38
N THR A 620 49.59 -8.94 -39.73
CA THR A 620 50.22 -8.63 -38.43
C THR A 620 49.66 -9.54 -37.35
N LEU A 621 48.33 -9.73 -37.33
CA LEU A 621 47.69 -10.67 -36.42
C LEU A 621 48.22 -12.08 -36.65
N ASN A 622 48.14 -12.59 -37.89
CA ASN A 622 48.43 -13.99 -38.19
C ASN A 622 49.93 -14.34 -38.30
N GLU A 623 50.83 -13.48 -37.79
CA GLU A 623 52.30 -13.52 -37.61
C GLU A 623 53.21 -14.07 -38.73
N GLN A 624 52.72 -14.78 -39.74
CA GLN A 624 53.51 -15.29 -40.86
C GLN A 624 52.73 -15.17 -42.17
N GLY A 625 52.88 -14.02 -42.81
CA GLY A 625 52.32 -13.75 -44.14
C GLY A 625 53.07 -14.40 -45.32
N ASP A 626 54.04 -15.30 -45.10
CA ASP A 626 54.85 -15.87 -46.19
C ASP A 626 54.94 -17.41 -46.14
N ILE A 627 54.11 -18.06 -46.96
CA ILE A 627 54.48 -19.24 -47.76
C ILE A 627 53.98 -19.02 -49.19
#